data_AF-A0A086JVU3-F1
#
_entry.id   AF-A0A086JVU3-F1
#
_cell.length_a   1.000
_cell.length_b   1.000
_cell.length_c   1.000
_cell.angle_alpha   90.00
_cell.angle_beta   90.00
_cell.angle_gamma   90.00
#
_symmetry.space_group_name_H-M   'P 1'
#
loop_
_entity.id
_entity.type
_entity.pdbx_description
1 polymer ?
#
loop_
_entity_poly.entity_id
_entity_poly.type
_entity_poly.pdbx_seq_one_letter_code
_entity_poly.pdbx_strand_id
1 'polypeptide(L)'
;MPINPEGGFETELERDLRINRKRYASRVYTNANKFLLDEKFRVFHCKRCTSHVLITDADVDSAPRRRTDNAPVFCPDKNLVRLRTKPLPEPVKVKRLKGLETQFLHACTECGQHVAYQSVPHDKGKDVPFVYLIETAVIFPKKAVKPKLRCRVCGFIPRNEQHFEDHKRDRGHWDQESGNFPAAEETNDAPLNPIIVG
;
A
#
# COMPACT_ATOMS: atom_id res chain seq x y z
N MET A 1 25.98 41.34 -35.16
CA MET A 1 25.07 40.90 -34.07
C MET A 1 23.86 40.26 -34.72
N PRO A 2 23.40 39.07 -34.29
CA PRO A 2 22.26 38.41 -34.94
C PRO A 2 21.01 39.27 -34.74
N ILE A 3 20.27 39.47 -35.82
CA ILE A 3 19.10 40.36 -35.92
C ILE A 3 17.85 39.51 -35.63
N ASN A 4 16.93 40.01 -34.81
CA ASN A 4 15.63 39.37 -34.61
C ASN A 4 14.82 39.36 -35.91
N PRO A 5 13.88 38.41 -36.11
CA PRO A 5 13.04 38.37 -37.31
C PRO A 5 12.19 39.64 -37.54
N GLU A 6 12.02 40.47 -36.50
CA GLU A 6 11.31 41.75 -36.53
C GLU A 6 12.26 42.97 -36.64
N GLY A 7 13.55 42.76 -36.94
CA GLY A 7 14.49 43.83 -37.28
C GLY A 7 15.14 44.58 -36.10
N GLY A 8 14.92 44.13 -34.86
CA GLY A 8 15.55 44.69 -33.65
C GLY A 8 16.83 43.97 -33.21
N PHE A 9 17.63 44.64 -32.35
CA PHE A 9 18.74 44.02 -31.64
C PHE A 9 18.19 43.05 -30.59
N GLU A 10 18.56 41.78 -30.70
CA GLU A 10 18.14 40.74 -29.76
C GLU A 10 18.75 40.99 -28.38
N THR A 11 17.90 41.09 -27.36
CA THR A 11 18.36 41.21 -25.97
C THR A 11 18.95 39.88 -25.49
N GLU A 12 19.87 39.92 -24.52
CA GLU A 12 20.47 38.69 -23.97
C GLU A 12 19.42 37.72 -23.40
N LEU A 13 18.37 38.26 -22.78
CA LEU A 13 17.24 37.49 -22.24
C LEU A 13 16.47 36.75 -23.35
N GLU A 14 16.23 37.38 -24.49
CA GLU A 14 15.55 36.76 -25.63
C GLU A 14 16.40 35.64 -26.26
N ARG A 15 17.72 35.87 -26.36
CA ARG A 15 18.66 34.87 -26.86
C ARG A 15 18.68 33.64 -25.95
N ASP A 16 18.72 33.85 -24.64
CA ASP A 16 18.73 32.76 -23.64
C ASP A 16 17.43 31.97 -23.64
N LEU A 17 16.28 32.62 -23.77
CA LEU A 17 14.97 31.95 -23.88
C LEU A 17 14.86 31.11 -25.17
N ARG A 18 15.40 31.61 -26.29
CA ARG A 18 15.43 30.87 -27.57
C ARG A 18 16.35 29.65 -27.52
N ILE A 19 17.52 29.79 -26.90
CA ILE A 19 18.48 28.69 -26.71
C ILE A 19 17.90 27.64 -25.74
N ASN A 20 17.26 28.08 -24.65
CA ASN A 20 16.62 27.18 -23.68
C ASN A 20 15.41 26.44 -24.26
N ARG A 21 14.57 27.09 -25.09
CA ARG A 21 13.45 26.41 -25.77
C ARG A 21 13.89 25.25 -26.67
N LYS A 22 15.07 25.35 -27.30
CA LYS A 22 15.62 24.28 -28.16
C LYS A 22 16.30 23.16 -27.36
N ARG A 23 16.79 23.42 -26.15
CA ARG A 23 17.52 22.43 -25.32
C ARG A 23 16.63 21.55 -24.44
N TYR A 24 15.43 22.02 -24.08
CA TYR A 24 14.49 21.28 -23.22
C TYR A 24 13.21 20.83 -23.94
N ALA A 25 13.33 20.48 -25.23
CA ALA A 25 12.22 19.94 -26.02
C ALA A 25 12.00 18.43 -25.84
N SER A 26 12.77 17.74 -24.99
CA SER A 26 12.31 16.47 -24.45
C SER A 26 11.26 16.79 -23.38
N ARG A 27 9.99 16.47 -23.66
CA ARG A 27 8.97 16.40 -22.61
C ARG A 27 9.43 15.36 -21.60
N VAL A 28 10.09 15.80 -20.55
CA VAL A 28 10.39 14.98 -19.39
C VAL A 28 9.06 14.78 -18.67
N TYR A 29 8.40 13.66 -18.95
CA TYR A 29 7.24 13.19 -18.18
C TYR A 29 7.72 12.69 -16.82
N THR A 30 8.17 13.60 -15.96
CA THR A 30 8.35 13.25 -14.55
C THR A 30 6.99 13.30 -13.88
N ASN A 31 6.63 12.24 -13.16
CA ASN A 31 5.44 12.19 -12.30
C ASN A 31 5.56 13.14 -11.09
N ALA A 32 6.45 14.14 -11.11
CA ALA A 32 6.76 15.03 -9.99
C ALA A 32 5.52 15.78 -9.47
N ASN A 33 4.53 16.04 -10.33
CA ASN A 33 3.29 16.74 -9.97
C ASN A 33 2.04 15.85 -9.97
N LYS A 34 2.18 14.54 -10.22
CA LYS A 34 1.09 13.60 -9.99
C LYS A 34 1.26 13.04 -8.59
N PHE A 35 0.34 13.38 -7.69
CA PHE A 35 0.10 12.58 -6.49
C PHE A 35 -0.31 11.17 -6.96
N LEU A 36 0.67 10.29 -7.13
CA LEU A 36 0.42 8.87 -7.29
C LEU A 36 -0.19 8.43 -5.96
N LEU A 37 -1.49 8.17 -5.96
CA LEU A 37 -2.17 7.54 -4.84
C LEU A 37 -1.60 6.13 -4.71
N ASP A 38 -0.49 6.01 -3.98
CA ASP A 38 0.19 4.74 -3.67
C ASP A 38 -0.64 3.86 -2.71
N GLU A 39 -1.87 4.28 -2.40
CA GLU A 39 -2.79 3.61 -1.48
C GLU A 39 -3.30 2.24 -1.97
N LYS A 40 -3.03 1.86 -3.23
CA LYS A 40 -3.55 0.61 -3.81
C LYS A 40 -2.67 -0.61 -3.59
N PHE A 41 -1.37 -0.45 -3.40
CA PHE A 41 -0.47 -1.59 -3.28
C PHE A 41 -0.12 -1.86 -1.82
N ARG A 42 -0.25 -3.12 -1.44
CA ARG A 42 0.08 -3.62 -0.12
C ARG A 42 1.37 -4.42 -0.22
N VAL A 43 2.37 -3.99 0.53
CA VAL A 43 3.70 -4.61 0.53
C VAL A 43 3.86 -5.45 1.80
N PHE A 44 4.16 -6.73 1.62
CA PHE A 44 4.52 -7.64 2.68
C PHE A 44 6.02 -7.63 2.90
N HIS A 45 6.41 -7.62 4.17
CA HIS A 45 7.81 -7.57 4.58
C HIS A 45 8.20 -8.87 5.29
N CYS A 46 9.45 -9.29 5.16
CA CYS A 46 9.96 -10.42 5.92
C CYS A 46 10.07 -10.04 7.41
N LYS A 47 9.61 -10.91 8.31
CA LYS A 47 9.69 -10.64 9.75
C LYS A 47 11.12 -10.58 10.28
N ARG A 48 12.06 -11.28 9.64
CA ARG A 48 13.45 -11.39 10.10
C ARG A 48 14.35 -10.24 9.62
N CYS A 49 14.24 -9.85 8.36
CA CYS A 49 15.12 -8.83 7.75
C CYS A 49 14.38 -7.63 7.17
N THR A 50 13.05 -7.55 7.31
CA THR A 50 12.21 -6.46 6.80
C THR A 50 12.26 -6.24 5.28
N SER A 51 12.89 -7.14 4.53
CA SER A 51 12.94 -7.08 3.07
C SER A 51 11.55 -7.22 2.45
N HIS A 52 11.35 -6.65 1.25
CA HIS A 52 10.09 -6.79 0.53
C HIS A 52 9.95 -8.23 0.00
N VAL A 53 8.85 -8.90 0.33
CA VAL A 53 8.58 -10.30 -0.01
C VAL A 53 7.54 -10.41 -1.13
N LEU A 54 6.41 -9.71 -0.97
CA LEU A 54 5.27 -9.80 -1.87
C LEU A 54 4.64 -8.41 -2.01
N ILE A 55 4.22 -8.08 -3.23
CA ILE A 55 3.40 -6.90 -3.53
C ILE A 55 2.07 -7.41 -4.09
N THR A 56 0.98 -7.02 -3.44
CA THR A 56 -0.40 -7.34 -3.85
C THR A 56 -1.20 -6.05 -3.99
N ASP A 57 -2.17 -6.07 -4.90
CA ASP A 57 -3.22 -5.05 -5.02
C ASP A 57 -4.50 -5.43 -4.26
N ALA A 58 -4.60 -6.69 -3.81
CA ALA A 58 -5.76 -7.19 -3.10
C ALA A 58 -5.76 -6.79 -1.63
N ASP A 59 -6.97 -6.58 -1.10
CA ASP A 59 -7.19 -6.38 0.32
C ASP A 59 -6.88 -7.66 1.11
N VAL A 60 -5.92 -7.58 2.02
CA VAL A 60 -5.48 -8.72 2.84
C VAL A 60 -6.62 -9.31 3.69
N ASP A 61 -7.50 -8.47 4.24
CA ASP A 61 -8.59 -8.93 5.10
C ASP A 61 -9.69 -9.66 4.33
N SER A 62 -9.89 -9.32 3.06
CA SER A 62 -10.84 -10.02 2.18
C SER A 62 -10.20 -11.16 1.40
N ALA A 63 -8.87 -11.34 1.50
CA ALA A 63 -8.17 -12.41 0.82
C ALA A 63 -8.69 -13.77 1.35
N PRO A 64 -8.94 -14.74 0.44
CA PRO A 64 -9.36 -16.07 0.86
C PRO A 64 -8.28 -16.70 1.73
N ARG A 65 -8.70 -17.31 2.84
CA ARG A 65 -7.82 -18.02 3.76
C ARG A 65 -8.00 -19.52 3.63
N ARG A 66 -6.90 -20.25 3.70
CA ARG A 66 -6.91 -21.71 3.59
C ARG A 66 -7.43 -22.35 4.88
N ARG A 67 -8.37 -23.29 4.78
CA ARG A 67 -9.02 -23.91 5.95
C ARG A 67 -8.08 -24.68 6.89
N THR A 68 -7.00 -25.27 6.38
CA THR A 68 -6.12 -26.15 7.14
C THR A 68 -5.15 -25.43 8.07
N ASP A 69 -4.69 -24.25 7.68
CA ASP A 69 -3.61 -23.50 8.35
C ASP A 69 -3.84 -21.99 8.33
N ASN A 70 -5.03 -21.56 7.94
CA ASN A 70 -5.46 -20.16 7.89
C ASN A 70 -4.56 -19.23 7.06
N ALA A 71 -3.71 -19.81 6.20
CA ALA A 71 -2.77 -19.09 5.36
C ALA A 71 -3.53 -18.24 4.31
N PRO A 72 -3.20 -16.95 4.14
CA PRO A 72 -3.74 -16.12 3.07
C PRO A 72 -3.34 -16.67 1.70
N VAL A 73 -4.30 -16.75 0.79
CA VAL A 73 -4.14 -17.31 -0.54
C VAL A 73 -4.13 -16.18 -1.57
N PHE A 74 -3.09 -16.16 -2.41
CA PHE A 74 -2.96 -15.22 -3.53
C PHE A 74 -2.86 -15.96 -4.86
N CYS A 75 -3.56 -15.46 -5.86
CA CYS A 75 -3.46 -15.96 -7.24
C CYS A 75 -2.45 -15.10 -8.00
N PRO A 76 -1.38 -15.70 -8.58
CA PRO A 76 -0.41 -15.01 -9.43
C PRO A 76 -1.04 -14.16 -10.53
N ASP A 77 -2.11 -14.66 -11.15
CA ASP A 77 -2.75 -14.02 -12.31
C ASP A 77 -3.71 -12.88 -11.96
N LYS A 78 -4.21 -12.84 -10.72
CA LYS A 78 -5.29 -11.91 -10.33
C LYS A 78 -4.88 -10.87 -9.31
N ASN A 79 -4.22 -11.31 -8.25
CA ASN A 79 -4.07 -10.52 -7.02
C ASN A 79 -2.60 -10.29 -6.64
N LEU A 80 -1.66 -10.77 -7.47
CA LEU A 80 -0.24 -10.76 -7.14
C LEU A 80 0.47 -9.92 -8.19
N VAL A 81 0.98 -8.77 -7.76
CA VAL A 81 1.69 -7.85 -8.65
C VAL A 81 3.13 -8.32 -8.82
N ARG A 82 3.78 -8.69 -7.71
CA ARG A 82 5.17 -9.11 -7.73
C ARG A 82 5.53 -9.97 -6.53
N LEU A 83 6.14 -11.12 -6.79
CA LEU A 83 6.75 -11.98 -5.77
C LEU A 83 8.28 -11.81 -5.79
N ARG A 84 8.87 -11.41 -4.66
CA ARG A 84 10.32 -11.26 -4.45
C ARG A 84 10.84 -12.38 -3.54
N THR A 85 10.75 -13.61 -4.03
CA THR A 85 11.24 -14.79 -3.30
C THR A 85 12.13 -15.66 -4.18
N LYS A 86 12.94 -16.49 -3.53
CA LYS A 86 13.73 -17.54 -4.16
C LYS A 86 12.96 -18.87 -4.02
N PRO A 87 12.50 -19.50 -5.11
CA PRO A 87 11.90 -20.83 -5.03
C PRO A 87 12.95 -21.83 -4.57
N LEU A 88 12.61 -22.66 -3.57
CA LEU A 88 13.46 -23.75 -3.10
C LEU A 88 13.21 -25.01 -3.95
N PRO A 89 14.27 -25.72 -4.40
CA PRO A 89 14.12 -26.89 -5.25
C PRO A 89 13.57 -28.10 -4.49
N GLU A 90 13.88 -28.22 -3.19
CA GLU A 90 13.49 -29.36 -2.38
C GLU A 90 12.06 -29.21 -1.84
N PRO A 91 11.16 -30.16 -2.12
CA PRO A 91 9.83 -30.17 -1.55
C PRO A 91 9.83 -30.67 -0.10
N VAL A 92 9.02 -30.04 0.74
CA VAL A 92 8.82 -30.46 2.13
C VAL A 92 7.50 -31.20 2.26
N LYS A 93 7.54 -32.38 2.91
CA LYS A 93 6.35 -33.18 3.20
C LYS A 93 5.83 -32.84 4.59
N VAL A 94 4.61 -32.32 4.66
CA VAL A 94 3.94 -31.92 5.91
C VAL A 94 2.80 -32.88 6.20
N LYS A 95 2.77 -33.45 7.40
CA LYS A 95 1.66 -34.30 7.86
C LYS A 95 0.48 -33.42 8.29
N ARG A 96 -0.68 -33.62 7.66
CA ARG A 96 -1.95 -32.93 7.96
C ARG A 96 -3.01 -33.96 8.35
N LEU A 97 -4.17 -33.49 8.82
CA LEU A 97 -5.30 -34.34 9.21
C LEU A 97 -5.79 -35.25 8.08
N LYS A 98 -5.72 -34.79 6.82
CA LYS A 98 -6.15 -35.53 5.63
C LYS A 98 -5.04 -36.35 4.95
N GLY A 99 -3.85 -36.45 5.56
CA GLY A 99 -2.72 -37.19 5.00
C GLY A 99 -1.45 -36.36 4.84
N LEU A 100 -0.56 -36.82 3.96
CA LEU A 100 0.71 -36.17 3.68
C LEU A 100 0.55 -35.15 2.55
N GLU A 101 0.96 -33.91 2.78
CA GLU A 101 0.93 -32.83 1.79
C GLU A 101 2.36 -32.46 1.38
N THR A 102 2.62 -32.40 0.08
CA THR A 102 3.90 -31.93 -0.46
C THR A 102 3.82 -30.43 -0.71
N GLN A 103 4.72 -29.67 -0.09
CA GLN A 103 4.79 -28.21 -0.18
C GLN A 103 6.11 -27.78 -0.82
N PHE A 104 6.03 -26.89 -1.80
CA PHE A 104 7.18 -26.29 -2.45
C PHE A 104 7.40 -24.90 -1.86
N LEU A 105 8.50 -24.72 -1.13
CA LEU A 105 8.74 -23.52 -0.35
C LEU A 105 9.33 -22.38 -1.20
N HIS A 106 9.08 -21.16 -0.73
CA HIS A 106 9.67 -19.91 -1.20
C HIS A 106 10.44 -19.26 -0.06
N ALA A 107 11.72 -18.99 -0.28
CA ALA A 107 12.61 -18.33 0.66
C ALA A 107 12.73 -16.83 0.39
N CYS A 108 12.93 -16.03 1.43
CA CYS A 108 13.32 -14.64 1.33
C CYS A 108 14.67 -14.53 0.58
N THR A 109 14.77 -13.57 -0.34
CA THR A 109 15.98 -13.35 -1.15
C THR A 109 17.21 -12.98 -0.32
N GLU A 110 17.01 -12.28 0.80
CA GLU A 110 18.07 -11.73 1.65
C GLU A 110 18.47 -12.67 2.77
N CYS A 111 17.53 -13.08 3.63
CA CYS A 111 17.85 -13.89 4.82
C CYS A 111 17.61 -15.40 4.66
N GLY A 112 17.03 -15.85 3.54
CA GLY A 112 16.73 -17.27 3.29
C GLY A 112 15.56 -17.85 4.10
N GLN A 113 14.90 -17.06 4.95
CA GLN A 113 13.73 -17.50 5.73
C GLN A 113 12.59 -17.96 4.80
N HIS A 114 11.93 -19.07 5.13
CA HIS A 114 10.73 -19.52 4.42
C HIS A 114 9.57 -18.56 4.67
N VAL A 115 9.04 -17.95 3.60
CA VAL A 115 8.02 -16.89 3.69
C VAL A 115 6.70 -17.26 3.01
N ALA A 116 6.76 -18.12 2.00
CA ALA A 116 5.58 -18.57 1.27
C ALA A 116 5.78 -20.02 0.82
N TYR A 117 4.71 -20.65 0.35
CA TYR A 117 4.77 -21.97 -0.26
C TYR A 117 3.68 -22.12 -1.31
N GLN A 118 3.81 -23.16 -2.13
CA GLN A 118 2.83 -23.55 -3.14
C GLN A 118 2.66 -25.07 -3.15
N SER A 119 1.53 -25.54 -3.67
CA SER A 119 1.21 -26.98 -3.73
C SER A 119 1.71 -27.66 -5.00
N VAL A 120 2.22 -26.90 -5.96
CA VAL A 120 2.67 -27.36 -7.28
C VAL A 120 4.18 -27.11 -7.42
N PRO A 121 4.95 -27.95 -8.11
CA PRO A 121 6.37 -27.69 -8.38
C PRO A 121 6.61 -26.32 -9.04
N HIS A 122 7.80 -25.74 -8.85
CA HIS A 122 8.22 -24.46 -9.44
C HIS A 122 8.60 -24.53 -10.93
N ASP A 123 8.36 -25.67 -11.60
CA ASP A 123 8.80 -25.88 -12.98
C ASP A 123 8.19 -24.87 -13.96
N LYS A 124 9.04 -24.34 -14.86
CA LYS A 124 8.83 -23.17 -15.74
C LYS A 124 7.71 -23.28 -16.78
N GLY A 125 6.79 -24.24 -16.67
CA GLY A 125 5.74 -24.48 -17.66
C GLY A 125 4.34 -24.73 -17.08
N LYS A 126 4.17 -24.71 -15.76
CA LYS A 126 2.85 -24.81 -15.12
C LYS A 126 2.52 -23.49 -14.45
N ASP A 127 1.40 -22.90 -14.83
CA ASP A 127 0.84 -21.74 -14.13
C ASP A 127 0.67 -22.12 -12.65
N VAL A 128 1.26 -21.30 -11.78
CA VAL A 128 1.17 -21.51 -10.34
C VAL A 128 -0.23 -21.08 -9.92
N PRO A 129 -1.14 -21.98 -9.54
CA PRO A 129 -2.54 -21.60 -9.37
C PRO A 129 -2.71 -20.70 -8.14
N PHE A 130 -1.98 -21.00 -7.06
CA PHE A 130 -2.09 -20.31 -5.78
C PHE A 130 -0.75 -20.30 -5.05
N VAL A 131 -0.44 -19.15 -4.45
CA VAL A 131 0.67 -18.93 -3.53
C VAL A 131 0.10 -18.68 -2.14
N TYR A 132 0.64 -19.39 -1.15
CA TYR A 132 0.21 -19.31 0.24
C TYR A 132 1.29 -18.60 1.06
N LEU A 133 0.91 -17.57 1.83
CA LEU A 133 1.84 -16.89 2.74
C LEU A 133 1.91 -17.58 4.10
N ILE A 134 3.12 -17.65 4.65
CA ILE A 134 3.33 -18.13 6.02
C ILE A 134 3.17 -16.94 6.97
N GLU A 135 2.01 -16.83 7.62
CA GLU A 135 1.61 -15.70 8.48
C GLU A 135 2.64 -15.40 9.59
N THR A 136 3.34 -16.41 10.10
CA THR A 136 4.35 -16.24 11.15
C THR A 136 5.68 -15.66 10.65
N ALA A 137 5.96 -15.74 9.35
CA ALA A 137 7.24 -15.35 8.74
C ALA A 137 7.19 -13.97 8.05
N VAL A 138 5.99 -13.40 7.87
CA VAL A 138 5.78 -12.12 7.20
C VAL A 138 5.11 -11.10 8.12
N ILE A 139 5.43 -9.83 7.90
CA ILE A 139 4.77 -8.69 8.52
C ILE A 139 3.68 -8.21 7.56
N PHE A 140 2.46 -8.16 8.08
CA PHE A 140 1.30 -7.71 7.33
C PHE A 140 1.27 -6.19 7.24
N PRO A 141 0.97 -5.63 6.05
CA PRO A 141 0.77 -4.19 5.93
C PRO A 141 -0.46 -3.81 6.75
N LYS A 142 -0.26 -2.95 7.75
CA LYS A 142 -1.37 -2.39 8.53
C LYS A 142 -2.23 -1.54 7.60
N LYS A 143 -3.55 -1.70 7.68
CA LYS A 143 -4.46 -0.73 7.07
C LYS A 143 -4.20 0.61 7.73
N ALA A 144 -3.98 1.66 6.93
CA ALA A 144 -4.10 3.02 7.43
C ALA A 144 -5.56 3.19 7.88
N VAL A 145 -5.80 3.09 9.19
CA VAL A 145 -7.11 3.41 9.76
C VAL A 145 -7.27 4.90 9.56
N LYS A 146 -8.17 5.30 8.67
CA LYS A 146 -8.56 6.71 8.59
C LYS A 146 -9.27 7.02 9.90
N PRO A 147 -8.72 7.91 10.75
CA PRO A 147 -9.40 8.26 11.98
C PRO A 147 -10.77 8.83 11.63
N LYS A 148 -11.77 8.54 12.47
CA LYS A 148 -13.08 9.15 12.27
C LYS A 148 -12.91 10.66 12.37
N LEU A 149 -13.42 11.36 11.37
CA LEU A 149 -13.50 12.82 11.40
C LEU A 149 -14.34 13.23 12.60
N ARG A 150 -14.04 14.38 13.19
CA ARG A 150 -14.81 14.97 14.28
C ARG A 150 -14.80 16.49 14.13
N CYS A 151 -15.93 17.12 14.39
CA CYS A 151 -16.01 18.58 14.43
C CYS A 151 -15.25 19.09 15.65
N ARG A 152 -14.27 19.98 15.45
CA ARG A 152 -13.43 20.50 16.54
C ARG A 152 -14.17 21.49 17.43
N VAL A 153 -15.22 22.14 16.90
CA VAL A 153 -16.01 23.17 17.61
C VAL A 153 -17.01 22.53 18.59
N CYS A 154 -17.73 21.49 18.17
CA CYS A 154 -18.83 20.91 18.96
C CYS A 154 -18.72 19.40 19.22
N GLY A 155 -17.67 18.74 18.72
CA GLY A 155 -17.44 17.31 18.93
C GLY A 155 -18.31 16.37 18.09
N PHE A 156 -19.09 16.88 17.13
CA PHE A 156 -19.94 16.06 16.26
C PHE A 156 -19.14 15.03 15.45
N ILE A 157 -19.59 13.78 15.45
CA ILE A 157 -18.97 12.67 14.70
C ILE A 157 -19.82 12.38 13.45
N PRO A 158 -19.35 12.77 12.24
CA PRO A 158 -20.02 12.49 10.99
C PRO A 158 -19.92 11.02 10.61
N ARG A 159 -20.88 10.55 9.79
CA ARG A 159 -20.84 9.18 9.23
C ARG A 159 -19.91 9.11 8.03
N ASN A 160 -20.01 10.12 7.15
CA ASN A 160 -19.25 10.28 5.91
C ASN A 160 -18.78 11.74 5.78
N GLU A 161 -17.85 12.03 4.88
CA GLU A 161 -17.36 13.40 4.60
C GLU A 161 -18.47 14.37 4.21
N GLN A 162 -19.45 13.94 3.39
CA GLN A 162 -20.58 14.79 3.02
C GLN A 162 -21.40 15.25 4.24
N HIS A 163 -21.65 14.34 5.19
CA HIS A 163 -22.37 14.64 6.43
C HIS A 163 -21.59 15.62 7.33
N PHE A 164 -20.26 15.62 7.20
CA PHE A 164 -19.41 16.57 7.90
C PHE A 164 -19.52 17.97 7.31
N GLU A 165 -19.53 18.09 5.98
CA GLU A 165 -19.69 19.36 5.29
C GLU A 165 -21.09 19.96 5.50
N ASP A 166 -22.14 19.13 5.46
CA ASP A 166 -23.50 19.56 5.77
C ASP A 166 -23.59 20.09 7.22
N HIS A 167 -22.96 19.38 8.18
CA HIS A 167 -22.87 19.85 9.56
C HIS A 167 -22.18 21.22 9.68
N LYS A 168 -21.04 21.43 9.02
CA LYS A 168 -20.34 22.72 9.04
C LYS A 168 -21.22 23.85 8.50
N ARG A 169 -21.96 23.56 7.43
CA ARG A 169 -22.87 24.52 6.79
C ARG A 169 -24.06 24.86 7.69
N ASP A 170 -24.73 23.85 8.22
CA ASP A 170 -25.96 24.02 9.02
C ASP A 170 -25.68 24.67 10.38
N ARG A 171 -24.53 24.39 10.98
CA ARG A 171 -24.14 24.93 12.30
C ARG A 171 -23.21 26.14 12.22
N GLY A 172 -22.77 26.53 11.02
CA GLY A 172 -21.81 27.62 10.83
C GLY A 172 -20.41 27.34 11.39
N HIS A 173 -20.04 26.07 11.58
CA HIS A 173 -18.75 25.65 12.12
C HIS A 173 -17.65 25.59 11.04
N TRP A 174 -17.44 26.70 10.34
CA TRP A 174 -16.48 26.81 9.24
C TRP A 174 -15.03 26.78 9.71
N ASP A 175 -14.75 27.46 10.82
CA ASP A 175 -13.44 27.50 11.43
C ASP A 175 -13.22 26.28 12.33
N GLN A 176 -12.27 25.44 11.95
CA GLN A 176 -11.87 24.26 12.71
C GLN A 176 -10.57 24.52 13.50
N GLU A 177 -9.93 25.67 13.37
CA GLU A 177 -8.70 25.99 14.10
C GLU A 177 -8.97 26.38 15.56
N SER A 178 -10.11 27.01 15.83
CA SER A 178 -10.53 27.46 17.16
C SER A 178 -11.16 26.38 18.05
N GLY A 179 -11.26 25.14 17.58
CA GLY A 179 -11.93 24.07 18.31
C GLY A 179 -11.08 23.42 19.41
N ASN A 180 -11.74 23.03 20.52
CA ASN A 180 -11.11 22.42 21.69
C ASN A 180 -10.77 20.93 21.51
N PHE A 181 -11.24 20.29 20.44
CA PHE A 181 -11.05 18.87 20.18
C PHE A 181 -10.14 18.63 18.96
N PRO A 182 -9.32 17.57 18.94
CA PRO A 182 -8.58 17.18 17.74
C PRO A 182 -9.54 16.75 16.60
N ALA A 183 -9.18 17.03 15.33
CA ALA A 183 -10.01 16.68 14.16
C ALA A 183 -10.12 15.17 13.93
N ALA A 184 -9.12 14.43 14.39
CA ALA A 184 -9.02 12.99 14.29
C ALA A 184 -9.23 12.42 15.67
N GLU A 185 -10.14 11.45 15.80
CA GLU A 185 -10.22 10.62 16.98
C GLU A 185 -9.01 9.69 17.03
N GLU A 186 -8.18 9.80 18.08
CA GLU A 186 -7.11 8.84 18.34
C GLU A 186 -7.74 7.46 18.61
N THR A 187 -7.15 6.41 18.04
CA THR A 187 -7.55 5.04 18.35
C THR A 187 -7.17 4.74 19.79
N ASN A 188 -8.13 4.89 20.71
CA ASN A 188 -8.00 4.37 22.06
C ASN A 188 -8.02 2.84 22.00
N ASP A 189 -6.85 2.24 21.77
CA ASP A 189 -6.63 0.78 21.85
C ASP A 189 -6.61 0.28 23.31
N ALA A 190 -6.88 1.16 24.29
CA ALA A 190 -7.01 0.77 25.68
C ALA A 190 -8.40 0.12 25.91
N PRO A 191 -8.48 -1.11 26.45
CA PRO A 191 -9.75 -1.68 26.85
C PRO A 191 -10.39 -0.77 27.90
N LEU A 192 -11.59 -0.27 27.62
CA LEU A 192 -12.40 0.49 28.58
C LEU A 192 -12.72 -0.44 29.75
N ASN A 193 -12.00 -0.29 30.85
CA ASN A 193 -12.37 -0.95 32.10
C ASN A 193 -13.77 -0.45 32.49
N PRO A 194 -14.73 -1.34 32.77
CA PRO A 194 -16.05 -0.91 33.21
C PRO A 194 -15.90 -0.15 34.53
N ILE A 195 -16.43 1.08 34.58
CA ILE A 195 -16.56 1.85 35.81
C ILE A 195 -17.66 1.17 36.63
N ILE A 196 -17.26 0.35 37.60
CA ILE A 196 -18.18 -0.20 38.59
C ILE A 196 -18.47 0.93 39.58
N VAL A 197 -19.63 1.57 39.40
CA VAL A 197 -20.17 2.49 40.40
C VAL A 197 -20.80 1.63 41.50
N GLY A 198 -20.16 1.63 42.68
CA GLY A 198 -20.71 1.06 43.92
C GLY A 198 -21.36 2.12 44.78
#